data_AF-A0A7S3DL63-F1
#
_entry.id   AF-A0A7S3DL63-F1
#
_cell.length_a   1.000
_cell.length_b   1.000
_cell.length_c   1.000
_cell.angle_alpha   90.00
_cell.angle_beta   90.00
_cell.angle_gamma   90.00
#
_symmetry.space_group_name_H-M   'P 1'
#
loop_
_entity.id
_entity.type
_entity.pdbx_description
1 polymer ?
#
loop_
_entity_poly.entity_id
_entity_poly.type
_entity_poly.pdbx_seq_one_letter_code
_entity_poly.pdbx_strand_id
1 'polypeptide(L)'
;MGCGASSESQHDSLEMYEMEDEMEERVRRKHIQQTATQDTFLPPQEDAVSGKKTLVLDMDETLLHSSPTEPEHFDFTVTVKKDVGEGKATFWVLKRPGVDEFLAQMHEMYEIVIFTASTQRVSDWLSPPWVGIGVGVYACACVCACHIRGCA
;
A
#
# COMPACT_ATOMS: atom_id res chain seq x y z
N MET A 1 24.20 -39.17 23.59
CA MET A 1 24.62 -39.05 22.18
C MET A 1 23.50 -38.35 21.45
N GLY A 2 23.86 -37.25 20.78
CA GLY A 2 22.96 -36.17 20.41
C GLY A 2 22.05 -36.43 19.22
N CYS A 3 21.13 -35.48 19.10
CA CYS A 3 19.97 -35.33 18.24
C CYS A 3 20.24 -35.38 16.73
N GLY A 4 19.18 -35.73 15.98
CA GLY A 4 19.06 -35.50 14.54
C GLY A 4 17.59 -35.46 14.14
N ALA A 5 16.94 -34.32 14.35
CA ALA A 5 15.64 -33.98 13.77
C ALA A 5 15.77 -32.54 13.25
N SER A 6 15.94 -32.37 11.95
CA SER A 6 15.97 -31.06 11.29
C SER A 6 15.75 -31.25 9.78
N SER A 7 14.50 -31.44 9.37
CA SER A 7 14.12 -31.26 7.96
C SER A 7 12.67 -30.80 7.74
N GLU A 8 11.89 -30.55 8.78
CA GLU A 8 10.46 -30.21 8.66
C GLU A 8 10.17 -28.71 8.57
N SER A 9 11.16 -27.82 8.78
CA SER A 9 10.91 -26.38 8.97
C SER A 9 10.83 -25.53 7.70
N GLN A 10 11.08 -26.09 6.51
CA GLN A 10 11.09 -25.31 5.25
C GLN A 10 9.84 -25.51 4.40
N HIS A 11 9.11 -26.61 4.56
CA HIS A 11 7.88 -26.89 3.81
C HIS A 11 6.69 -26.09 4.34
N ASP A 12 6.59 -25.99 5.68
CA ASP A 12 5.53 -25.28 6.40
C ASP A 12 5.52 -23.77 6.12
N SER A 13 6.70 -23.19 5.84
CA SER A 13 6.83 -21.79 5.44
C SER A 13 6.30 -21.53 4.03
N LEU A 14 6.49 -22.46 3.09
CA LEU A 14 6.03 -22.29 1.70
C LEU A 14 4.52 -22.50 1.57
N GLU A 15 3.96 -23.50 2.24
CA GLU A 15 2.50 -23.72 2.25
C GLU A 15 1.75 -22.53 2.86
N MET A 16 2.35 -21.89 3.86
CA MET A 16 1.83 -20.68 4.49
C MET A 16 1.79 -19.47 3.54
N TYR A 17 2.88 -19.21 2.79
CA TYR A 17 2.89 -18.14 1.77
C TYR A 17 1.91 -18.45 0.63
N GLU A 18 1.82 -19.71 0.19
CA GLU A 18 0.87 -20.13 -0.86
C GLU A 18 -0.59 -19.92 -0.42
N MET A 19 -0.91 -20.20 0.84
CA MET A 19 -2.25 -19.94 1.40
C MET A 19 -2.57 -18.44 1.55
N GLU A 20 -1.58 -17.62 1.91
CA GLU A 20 -1.72 -16.16 1.95
C GLU A 20 -2.01 -15.61 0.54
N ASP A 21 -1.24 -16.03 -0.45
CA ASP A 21 -1.44 -15.67 -1.86
C ASP A 21 -2.83 -16.12 -2.35
N GLU A 22 -3.27 -17.34 -2.00
CA GLU A 22 -4.62 -17.82 -2.35
C GLU A 22 -5.73 -17.00 -1.68
N MET A 23 -5.53 -16.60 -0.42
CA MET A 23 -6.47 -15.75 0.31
C MET A 23 -6.56 -14.36 -0.31
N GLU A 24 -5.40 -13.76 -0.60
CA GLU A 24 -5.33 -12.47 -1.31
C GLU A 24 -6.00 -12.56 -2.68
N GLU A 25 -5.77 -13.63 -3.44
CA GLU A 25 -6.44 -13.88 -4.72
C GLU A 25 -7.96 -14.11 -4.58
N ARG A 26 -8.43 -14.70 -3.47
CA ARG A 26 -9.87 -14.81 -3.19
C ARG A 26 -10.49 -13.47 -2.84
N VAL A 27 -9.81 -12.64 -2.05
CA VAL A 27 -10.23 -11.27 -1.74
C VAL A 27 -10.26 -10.42 -3.01
N ARG A 28 -9.23 -10.55 -3.85
CA ARG A 28 -9.10 -9.91 -5.15
C ARG A 28 -10.23 -10.27 -6.10
N ARG A 29 -10.53 -11.57 -6.25
CA ARG A 29 -11.65 -12.04 -7.08
C ARG A 29 -12.99 -11.48 -6.61
N LYS A 30 -13.22 -11.41 -5.31
CA LYS A 30 -14.43 -10.79 -4.75
C LYS A 30 -14.49 -9.29 -5.03
N HIS A 31 -13.36 -8.58 -4.92
CA HIS A 31 -13.27 -7.15 -5.22
C HIS A 31 -13.51 -6.86 -6.71
N ILE A 32 -12.91 -7.63 -7.63
CA ILE A 32 -13.13 -7.52 -9.09
C ILE A 32 -14.60 -7.79 -9.44
N GLN A 33 -15.22 -8.79 -8.81
CA GLN A 33 -16.64 -9.09 -9.02
C GLN A 33 -17.55 -7.95 -8.53
N GLN A 34 -17.14 -7.20 -7.49
CA GLN A 34 -17.88 -6.05 -6.96
C GLN A 34 -17.67 -4.76 -7.75
N THR A 35 -16.48 -4.53 -8.32
CA THR A 35 -16.20 -3.35 -9.16
C THR A 35 -16.66 -3.50 -10.60
N ALA A 36 -16.99 -4.72 -11.06
CA ALA A 36 -17.51 -4.98 -12.41
C ALA A 36 -18.83 -4.25 -12.74
N THR A 37 -19.50 -3.64 -11.77
CA THR A 37 -20.72 -2.82 -11.94
C THR A 37 -20.51 -1.32 -11.81
N GLN A 38 -19.29 -0.85 -11.48
CA GLN A 38 -18.95 0.56 -11.40
C GLN A 38 -18.13 0.99 -12.63
N ASP A 39 -18.65 1.93 -13.41
CA ASP A 39 -17.96 2.51 -14.57
C ASP A 39 -16.76 3.41 -14.18
N THR A 40 -16.54 3.67 -12.89
CA THR A 40 -15.48 4.55 -12.38
C THR A 40 -14.80 3.93 -11.15
N PHE A 41 -13.47 4.04 -11.09
CA PHE A 41 -12.64 3.43 -10.03
C PHE A 41 -12.54 4.30 -8.77
N LEU A 42 -12.77 5.61 -8.90
CA LEU A 42 -12.75 6.56 -7.79
C LEU A 42 -14.19 6.84 -7.32
N PRO A 43 -14.42 7.01 -6.01
CA PRO A 43 -15.71 7.48 -5.52
C PRO A 43 -15.98 8.92 -5.99
N PRO A 44 -17.23 9.40 -5.89
CA PRO A 44 -17.54 10.81 -6.12
C PRO A 44 -16.69 11.72 -5.24
N GLN A 45 -16.29 12.87 -5.78
CA GLN A 45 -15.55 13.88 -5.05
C GLN A 45 -16.34 14.35 -3.82
N GLU A 46 -15.62 14.63 -2.72
CA GLU A 46 -16.24 15.25 -1.55
C GLU A 46 -16.66 16.70 -1.84
N ASP A 47 -17.74 17.15 -1.19
CA ASP A 47 -18.26 18.51 -1.37
C ASP A 47 -17.19 19.60 -1.11
N ALA A 48 -16.27 19.35 -0.17
CA ALA A 48 -15.20 20.28 0.20
C ALA A 48 -14.18 20.55 -0.93
N VAL A 49 -14.04 19.62 -1.88
CA VAL A 49 -13.11 19.72 -3.01
C VAL A 49 -13.82 19.73 -4.37
N SER A 50 -15.15 19.89 -4.36
CA SER A 50 -15.98 19.88 -5.56
C SER A 50 -15.51 20.91 -6.60
N GLY A 51 -15.34 20.45 -7.84
CA GLY A 51 -14.91 21.28 -8.97
C GLY A 51 -13.40 21.50 -9.08
N LYS A 52 -12.60 21.01 -8.12
CA LYS A 52 -11.14 20.91 -8.28
C LYS A 52 -10.79 19.77 -9.24
N LYS A 53 -9.67 19.93 -9.95
CA LYS A 53 -9.09 18.81 -10.71
C LYS A 53 -8.53 17.79 -9.73
N THR A 54 -8.58 16.50 -10.09
CA THR A 54 -7.98 15.43 -9.31
C THR A 54 -6.52 15.24 -9.70
N LEU A 55 -5.62 15.28 -8.71
CA LEU A 55 -4.20 14.96 -8.83
C LEU A 55 -3.98 13.56 -8.27
N VAL A 56 -3.69 12.61 -9.16
CA VAL A 56 -3.39 11.21 -8.78
C VAL A 56 -1.89 11.05 -8.62
N LEU A 57 -1.45 10.54 -7.46
CA LEU A 57 -0.04 10.36 -7.11
C LEU A 57 0.23 8.91 -6.72
N ASP A 58 1.36 8.37 -7.15
CA ASP A 58 1.90 7.13 -6.57
C ASP A 58 2.55 7.41 -5.21
N MET A 59 2.80 6.37 -4.42
CA MET A 59 3.32 6.46 -3.05
C MET A 59 4.77 5.96 -2.94
N ASP A 60 4.99 4.66 -3.15
CA ASP A 60 6.30 4.03 -3.00
C ASP A 60 7.25 4.50 -4.12
N GLU A 61 8.49 4.87 -3.77
CA GLU A 61 9.48 5.49 -4.65
C GLU A 61 9.05 6.84 -5.28
N THR A 62 7.89 7.38 -4.89
CA THR A 62 7.36 8.65 -5.41
C THR A 62 7.26 9.71 -4.33
N LEU A 63 6.64 9.38 -3.20
CA LEU A 63 6.46 10.25 -2.02
C LEU A 63 7.31 9.78 -0.84
N LEU A 64 7.59 8.48 -0.76
CA LEU A 64 8.33 7.84 0.31
C LEU A 64 9.12 6.63 -0.19
N HIS A 65 10.12 6.24 0.58
CA HIS A 65 10.90 5.02 0.40
C HIS A 65 10.94 4.27 1.72
N SER A 66 10.66 2.96 1.71
CA SER A 66 10.71 2.14 2.93
C SER A 66 11.77 1.04 2.80
N SER A 67 12.51 0.81 3.88
CA SER A 67 13.58 -0.20 3.95
C SER A 67 13.33 -1.17 5.09
N PRO A 68 13.54 -2.49 4.89
CA PRO A 68 13.50 -3.49 5.96
C PRO A 68 14.82 -3.56 6.78
N THR A 69 15.82 -2.75 6.39
CA THR A 69 17.11 -2.62 7.09
C THR A 69 17.30 -1.16 7.50
N GLU A 70 17.81 -0.92 8.70
CA GLU A 70 18.06 0.43 9.21
C GLU A 70 19.04 1.22 8.33
N PRO A 71 18.60 2.31 7.69
CA PRO A 71 19.48 3.22 6.96
C PRO A 71 20.15 4.22 7.91
N GLU A 72 21.17 4.93 7.42
CA GLU A 72 21.84 6.01 8.19
C GLU A 72 20.88 7.14 8.59
N HIS A 73 19.89 7.42 7.73
CA HIS A 73 18.88 8.45 7.94
C HIS A 73 17.49 7.92 7.60
N PHE A 74 16.52 8.19 8.47
CA PHE A 74 15.10 7.91 8.28
C PHE A 74 14.23 8.93 9.01
N ASP A 75 13.00 9.12 8.55
CA ASP A 75 12.06 10.08 9.13
C ASP A 75 11.17 9.45 10.19
N PHE A 76 10.71 8.22 9.95
CA PHE A 76 9.91 7.48 10.91
C PHE A 76 10.02 5.97 10.71
N THR A 77 9.49 5.20 11.67
CA THR A 77 9.45 3.74 11.61
C THR A 77 8.02 3.24 11.66
N VAL A 78 7.75 2.18 10.89
CA VAL A 78 6.47 1.46 10.91
C VAL A 78 6.73 0.04 11.41
N THR A 79 6.01 -0.37 12.45
CA THR A 79 6.12 -1.73 13.00
C THR A 79 4.82 -2.48 12.78
N VAL A 80 4.93 -3.63 12.11
CA VAL A 80 3.81 -4.43 11.65
C VAL A 80 3.86 -5.80 12.31
N LYS A 81 2.69 -6.33 12.67
CA LYS A 81 2.61 -7.74 13.09
C LYS A 81 2.74 -8.60 11.83
N LYS A 82 3.57 -9.64 11.90
CA LYS A 82 3.59 -10.66 10.86
C LYS A 82 2.26 -11.39 10.89
N ASP A 83 1.69 -11.65 9.72
CA ASP A 83 0.39 -12.31 9.61
C ASP A 83 0.49 -13.80 9.98
N VAL A 84 1.68 -14.40 9.84
CA VAL A 84 1.97 -15.74 10.34
C VAL A 84 3.26 -15.79 11.17
N GLY A 85 3.17 -16.52 12.30
CA GLY A 85 4.22 -16.69 13.30
C GLY A 85 4.20 -15.64 14.42
N GLU A 86 5.08 -15.81 15.40
CA GLU A 86 5.32 -14.82 16.45
C GLU A 86 6.42 -13.86 16.00
N GLY A 87 6.08 -12.58 15.83
CA GLY A 87 7.07 -11.56 15.52
C GLY A 87 6.50 -10.24 15.01
N LYS A 88 7.36 -9.23 14.98
CA LYS A 88 7.10 -7.93 14.37
C LYS A 88 8.13 -7.68 13.27
N ALA A 89 7.71 -7.10 12.16
CA ALA A 89 8.63 -6.55 11.17
C ALA A 89 8.63 -5.02 11.33
N THR A 90 9.83 -4.42 11.34
CA THR A 90 9.99 -2.96 11.40
C THR A 90 10.54 -2.51 10.06
N PHE A 91 9.93 -1.46 9.52
CA PHE A 91 10.36 -0.77 8.32
C PHE A 91 10.77 0.66 8.70
N TRP A 92 11.88 1.12 8.13
CA TRP A 92 12.35 2.49 8.25
C TRP A 92 11.92 3.25 7.00
N VAL A 93 11.25 4.37 7.20
CA VAL A 93 10.62 5.14 6.12
C VAL A 93 11.34 6.47 5.97
N LEU A 94 11.73 6.76 4.73
CA LEU A 94 12.26 8.04 4.30
C LEU A 94 11.19 8.75 3.49
N LYS A 95 10.96 10.02 3.81
CA LYS A 95 10.10 10.90 3.05
C LYS A 95 10.90 11.52 1.92
N ARG A 96 10.26 11.73 0.78
CA ARG A 96 10.87 12.53 -0.28
C ARG A 96 11.02 13.98 0.23
N PRO A 97 12.21 14.60 0.09
CA PRO A 97 12.40 15.98 0.53
C PRO A 97 11.36 16.93 -0.10
N GLY A 98 10.70 17.74 0.74
CA GLY A 98 9.67 18.70 0.32
C GLY A 98 8.27 18.11 0.10
N VAL A 99 8.05 16.82 0.43
CA VAL A 99 6.75 16.16 0.18
C VAL A 99 5.60 16.79 0.97
N ASP A 100 5.84 17.23 2.20
CA ASP A 100 4.79 17.84 3.02
C ASP A 100 4.37 19.19 2.46
N GLU A 101 5.33 20.05 2.09
CA GLU A 101 5.06 21.35 1.48
C GLU A 101 4.40 21.19 0.11
N PHE A 102 4.81 20.17 -0.67
CA PHE A 102 4.18 19.85 -1.93
C PHE A 102 2.71 19.48 -1.75
N LEU A 103 2.40 18.52 -0.86
CA LEU A 103 1.04 18.09 -0.59
C LEU A 103 0.19 19.23 -0.01
N ALA A 104 0.75 20.04 0.88
CA ALA A 104 0.09 21.22 1.44
C ALA A 104 -0.23 22.28 0.38
N GLN A 105 0.64 22.53 -0.59
CA GLN A 105 0.32 23.49 -1.66
C GLN A 105 -0.67 22.89 -2.68
N MET A 106 -0.53 21.61 -3.01
CA MET A 106 -1.39 20.97 -4.00
C MET A 106 -2.82 20.78 -3.51
N HIS A 107 -3.06 20.52 -2.21
CA HIS A 107 -4.42 20.30 -1.70
C HIS A 107 -5.32 21.55 -1.82
N GLU A 108 -4.71 22.74 -1.85
CA GLU A 108 -5.44 24.00 -2.04
C GLU A 108 -6.03 24.07 -3.45
N MET A 109 -5.33 23.52 -4.45
CA MET A 109 -5.68 23.62 -5.87
C MET A 109 -6.35 22.35 -6.45
N TYR A 110 -6.02 21.18 -5.89
CA TYR A 110 -6.42 19.87 -6.38
C TYR A 110 -7.08 19.04 -5.28
N GLU A 111 -7.96 18.14 -5.70
CA GLU A 111 -8.27 16.95 -4.90
C GLU A 111 -7.08 15.99 -5.06
N ILE A 112 -6.44 15.59 -3.95
CA ILE A 112 -5.31 14.66 -4.00
C ILE A 112 -5.80 13.24 -3.75
N VAL A 113 -5.44 12.36 -4.67
CA VAL A 113 -5.71 10.92 -4.61
C VAL A 113 -4.38 10.19 -4.65
N ILE A 114 -4.04 9.44 -3.60
CA ILE A 114 -2.91 8.52 -3.62
C ILE A 114 -3.39 7.20 -4.22
N PHE A 115 -2.72 6.74 -5.26
CA PHE A 115 -3.00 5.50 -5.95
C PHE A 115 -1.75 4.65 -6.05
N THR A 116 -1.73 3.52 -5.36
CA THR A 116 -0.55 2.66 -5.28
C THR A 116 -0.88 1.19 -5.54
N ALA A 117 0.11 0.43 -6.01
CA ALA A 117 0.06 -1.02 -6.13
C ALA A 117 0.32 -1.76 -4.80
N SER A 118 0.66 -1.04 -3.73
CA SER A 118 0.80 -1.62 -2.39
C SER A 118 -0.55 -2.15 -1.87
N THR A 119 -0.53 -2.95 -0.81
CA THR A 119 -1.77 -3.30 -0.10
C THR A 119 -2.29 -2.11 0.70
N GLN A 120 -3.61 -2.05 0.94
CA GLN A 120 -4.21 -0.98 1.75
C GLN A 120 -3.58 -0.90 3.14
N ARG A 121 -3.30 -2.06 3.73
CA ARG A 121 -2.67 -2.14 5.05
C ARG A 121 -1.30 -1.43 5.07
N VAL A 122 -0.49 -1.61 4.02
CA VAL A 122 0.81 -0.94 3.89
C VAL A 122 0.63 0.56 3.67
N SER A 123 -0.30 0.96 2.80
CA SER A 123 -0.62 2.37 2.54
C SER A 123 -1.09 3.12 3.78
N ASP A 124 -1.96 2.51 4.58
CA ASP A 124 -2.50 3.10 5.80
C ASP A 124 -1.38 3.40 6.81
N TRP A 125 -0.37 2.53 6.91
CA TRP A 125 0.76 2.75 7.79
C TRP A 125 1.73 3.84 7.32
N LEU A 126 1.83 4.04 6.01
CA LEU A 126 2.78 4.95 5.37
C LEU A 126 2.20 6.36 5.13
N SER A 127 0.89 6.51 5.27
CA SER A 127 0.15 7.76 5.07
C SER A 127 0.12 8.81 6.22
N PRO A 128 0.62 8.61 7.46
CA PRO A 128 0.55 9.67 8.48
C PRO A 128 1.64 10.73 8.20
N PRO A 129 1.38 12.06 8.19
CA PRO A 129 0.24 12.88 8.69
C PRO A 129 -0.76 13.40 7.62
N TRP A 130 -0.79 12.85 6.41
CA TRP A 130 -1.50 13.47 5.26
C TRP A 130 -3.02 13.20 5.23
N VAL A 131 -3.48 12.19 5.97
CA VAL A 131 -4.91 11.83 6.06
C VAL A 131 -5.76 13.00 6.58
N GLY A 132 -5.20 13.88 7.41
CA GLY A 132 -5.90 15.06 7.93
C GLY A 132 -6.08 16.21 6.93
N ILE A 133 -5.49 16.12 5.74
CA ILE A 133 -5.51 17.17 4.70
C ILE A 133 -6.60 16.86 3.64
N GLY A 134 -7.44 15.83 3.85
CA GLY A 134 -8.43 15.39 2.86
C GLY A 134 -7.81 14.64 1.69
N VAL A 135 -6.67 13.98 1.91
CA VAL A 135 -6.01 13.13 0.92
C VAL A 135 -6.65 11.74 0.96
N GLY A 136 -7.29 11.34 -0.15
CA GLY A 136 -7.84 9.99 -0.29
C GLY A 136 -6.74 9.00 -0.69
N VAL A 137 -6.56 7.92 0.06
CA VAL A 137 -5.58 6.87 -0.24
C VAL A 137 -6.32 5.62 -0.74
N TYR A 138 -6.03 5.25 -1.99
CA TYR A 138 -6.63 4.11 -2.68
C TYR A 138 -5.51 3.13 -3.04
N ALA A 139 -5.41 2.07 -2.25
CA ALA A 139 -4.48 1.00 -2.53
C ALA A 139 -5.16 -0.05 -3.42
N CYS A 140 -4.59 -0.31 -4.59
CA CYS A 140 -5.15 -1.27 -5.50
C CYS A 140 -4.46 -2.62 -5.34
N ALA A 141 -5.11 -3.55 -4.62
CA ALA A 141 -4.73 -4.96 -4.61
C ALA A 141 -4.78 -5.63 -6.01
N CYS A 142 -5.31 -4.93 -7.03
CA CYS A 142 -5.55 -5.48 -8.36
C CYS A 142 -4.53 -5.05 -9.44
N VAL A 143 -3.63 -4.07 -9.22
CA VAL A 143 -2.73 -3.60 -10.30
C VAL A 143 -1.74 -4.67 -10.75
N CYS A 144 -1.26 -5.56 -9.87
CA CYS A 144 -0.27 -6.59 -10.26
C CYS A 144 -0.78 -7.70 -11.21
N ALA A 145 -2.09 -7.80 -11.48
CA ALA A 145 -2.64 -8.78 -12.45
C ALA A 145 -3.59 -8.15 -13.46
N CYS A 146 -3.79 -6.84 -13.41
CA CYS A 146 -4.35 -6.12 -14.53
C CYS A 146 -3.18 -5.65 -15.39
N HIS A 147 -2.74 -6.53 -16.30
CA HIS A 147 -2.10 -6.09 -17.53
C HIS A 147 -2.86 -4.84 -18.00
N ILE A 148 -2.20 -3.69 -18.08
CA ILE A 148 -2.79 -2.45 -18.58
C ILE A 148 -3.42 -2.81 -19.93
N ARG A 149 -4.73 -3.04 -19.96
CA ARG A 149 -5.47 -3.20 -21.21
C ARG A 149 -5.62 -1.79 -21.76
N GLY A 150 -4.56 -1.33 -22.40
CA GLY A 150 -4.44 0.05 -22.85
C GLY A 150 -3.08 0.44 -23.39
N CYS A 151 -2.31 -0.50 -23.97
CA CYS A 151 -1.32 -0.15 -24.99
C CYS A 151 -1.84 -0.69 -26.33
N ALA A 152 -2.47 0.22 -27.09
CA ALA A 152 -2.97 0.13 -28.46
C ALA A 152 -4.00 -0.98 -28.79
#